data_AF-A0A5P9EV32-F1
#
_entry.id   AF-A0A5P9EV32-F1
#
_cell.length_a   1.000
_cell.length_b   1.000
_cell.length_c   1.000
_cell.angle_alpha   90.00
_cell.angle_beta   90.00
_cell.angle_gamma   90.00
#
_symmetry.space_group_name_H-M   'P 1'
#
loop_
_entity.id
_entity.type
_entity.pdbx_description
1 polymer ?
#
loop_
_entity_poly.entity_id
_entity_poly.type
_entity_poly.pdbx_seq_one_letter_code
_entity_poly.pdbx_strand_id
1 'polypeptide(L)'
;MRGYRPGQAHKLSELRRRQVYKAQKVTDGEWQQIDILTRKELSPQQTASFLKKHTRVSLHHETIYQLIYLDKANGGDLCKHLRITSKTYRKRYGKYDRRGKIKNKVNIDERPAVVDRMNRIGD
;
A
#
# COMPACT_ATOMS: atom_id res chain seq x y z
N MET A 1 15.90 16.14 38.88
CA MET A 1 14.79 15.98 37.91
C MET A 1 14.74 14.53 37.44
N ARG A 2 13.54 13.90 37.36
CA ARG A 2 13.40 12.60 36.70
C ARG A 2 13.46 12.82 35.19
N GLY A 3 14.43 12.18 34.52
CA GLY A 3 14.59 12.24 33.07
C GLY A 3 13.48 11.51 32.31
N TYR A 4 13.46 11.65 30.98
CA TYR A 4 12.50 11.00 30.10
C TYR A 4 12.52 9.47 30.24
N ARG A 5 11.34 8.84 30.33
CA ARG A 5 11.18 7.38 30.50
C ARG A 5 10.43 6.79 29.29
N PRO A 6 11.15 6.32 28.25
CA PRO A 6 10.53 5.89 26.99
C PRO A 6 9.53 4.73 27.17
N GLY A 7 9.83 3.75 28.03
CA GLY A 7 8.93 2.62 28.26
C GLY A 7 7.58 3.03 28.86
N GLN A 8 7.58 3.99 29.80
CA GLN A 8 6.35 4.50 30.41
C GLN A 8 5.54 5.34 29.41
N ALA A 9 6.21 6.19 28.62
CA ALA A 9 5.59 6.97 27.57
C ALA A 9 4.93 6.08 26.50
N HIS A 10 5.62 5.02 26.07
CA HIS A 10 5.09 4.06 25.10
C HIS A 10 3.85 3.33 25.64
N LYS A 11 3.91 2.81 26.87
CA LYS A 11 2.76 2.12 27.50
C LYS A 11 1.53 3.02 27.62
N LEU A 12 1.73 4.28 28.03
CA LEU A 12 0.64 5.25 28.11
C LEU A 12 0.10 5.67 26.73
N SER A 13 0.93 5.64 25.68
CA SER A 13 0.50 5.90 24.30
C SER A 13 -0.36 4.75 23.76
N GLU A 14 0.08 3.50 23.96
CA GLU A 14 -0.67 2.30 23.54
C GLU A 14 -2.02 2.20 24.27
N LEU A 15 -2.06 2.48 25.58
CA LEU A 15 -3.30 2.53 26.34
C LEU A 15 -4.27 3.57 25.78
N ARG A 16 -3.79 4.79 25.52
CA ARG A 16 -4.61 5.84 24.90
C ARG A 16 -5.14 5.40 23.55
N ARG A 17 -4.30 4.80 22.70
CA ARG A 17 -4.70 4.32 21.36
C ARG A 17 -5.82 3.27 21.42
N ARG A 18 -5.76 2.34 22.38
CA ARG A 18 -6.78 1.30 22.57
C ARG A 18 -8.10 1.83 23.14
N GLN A 19 -8.05 2.91 23.92
CA GLN A 19 -9.23 3.50 24.57
C GLN A 19 -9.96 4.54 23.71
N VAL A 20 -9.42 4.91 22.54
CA VAL A 20 -10.10 5.87 21.65
C VAL A 20 -11.38 5.24 21.09
N TYR A 21 -12.44 6.04 20.98
CA TYR A 21 -13.73 5.65 20.38
C TYR A 21 -13.61 4.96 19.00
N LYS A 22 -12.57 5.26 18.21
CA LYS A 22 -12.30 4.64 16.90
C LYS A 22 -11.11 3.67 16.93
N ALA A 23 -10.89 2.96 18.05
CA ALA A 23 -9.81 1.98 18.18
C ALA A 23 -9.95 0.81 17.18
N GLN A 24 -11.18 0.35 16.93
CA GLN A 24 -11.51 -0.53 15.81
C GLN A 24 -12.07 0.29 14.65
N LYS A 25 -11.44 0.17 13.48
CA LYS A 25 -11.89 0.85 12.25
C LYS A 25 -13.00 0.10 11.52
N VAL A 26 -13.18 -1.18 11.85
CA VAL A 26 -14.04 -2.12 11.14
C VAL A 26 -14.76 -2.98 12.16
N THR A 27 -16.07 -3.06 12.02
CA THR A 27 -17.00 -3.90 12.80
C THR A 27 -17.01 -5.33 12.27
N ASP A 28 -17.50 -6.28 13.07
CA ASP A 28 -17.58 -7.69 12.66
C ASP A 28 -18.45 -7.89 11.40
N GLY A 29 -19.52 -7.10 11.24
CA GLY A 29 -20.37 -7.14 10.05
C GLY A 29 -19.66 -6.64 8.79
N GLU A 30 -18.87 -5.57 8.91
CA GLU A 30 -18.04 -5.07 7.80
C GLU A 30 -16.93 -6.06 7.45
N TRP A 31 -16.36 -6.74 8.46
CA TRP A 31 -15.37 -7.80 8.26
C TRP A 31 -15.94 -8.97 7.45
N GLN A 32 -17.13 -9.47 7.81
CA GLN A 32 -17.80 -10.53 7.06
C GLN A 32 -18.03 -10.14 5.60
N GLN A 33 -18.43 -8.89 5.34
CA GLN A 33 -18.61 -8.42 3.96
C GLN A 33 -17.28 -8.36 3.20
N ILE A 34 -16.21 -7.91 3.84
CA ILE A 34 -14.88 -7.90 3.23
C ILE A 34 -14.46 -9.34 2.87
N ASP A 35 -14.61 -10.30 3.78
CA ASP A 35 -14.27 -11.72 3.53
C ASP A 35 -15.06 -12.27 2.32
N ILE A 36 -16.38 -12.10 2.31
CA ILE A 36 -17.24 -12.56 1.21
C ILE A 36 -16.85 -11.93 -0.13
N LEU A 37 -16.60 -10.62 -0.16
CA LEU A 37 -16.26 -9.90 -1.39
C LEU A 37 -14.86 -10.30 -1.89
N THR A 38 -13.89 -10.43 -0.99
CA THR A 38 -12.55 -10.89 -1.33
C THR A 38 -12.56 -12.32 -1.87
N ARG A 39 -13.34 -13.23 -1.28
CA ARG A 39 -13.52 -14.61 -1.80
C ARG A 39 -14.24 -14.68 -3.15
N LYS A 40 -14.99 -13.63 -3.51
CA LYS A 40 -15.56 -13.43 -4.86
C LYS A 40 -14.55 -12.82 -5.85
N GLU A 41 -13.26 -12.79 -5.49
CA GLU A 41 -12.16 -12.30 -6.32
C GLU A 41 -12.24 -10.79 -6.64
N LEU A 42 -12.95 -10.01 -5.81
CA LEU A 42 -12.91 -8.56 -5.89
C LEU A 42 -11.58 -8.05 -5.32
N SER A 43 -10.95 -7.12 -6.03
CA SER A 43 -9.77 -6.43 -5.51
C SER A 43 -10.12 -5.58 -4.28
N PRO A 44 -9.18 -5.29 -3.37
CA PRO A 44 -9.43 -4.40 -2.23
C PRO A 44 -10.04 -3.05 -2.60
N GLN A 45 -9.69 -2.55 -3.79
CA GLN A 45 -10.23 -1.30 -4.34
C GLN A 45 -11.68 -1.44 -4.83
N GLN A 46 -12.02 -2.58 -5.41
CA GLN A 46 -13.39 -2.92 -5.78
C GLN A 46 -14.26 -3.17 -4.54
N THR A 47 -13.73 -3.88 -3.54
CA THR A 47 -14.42 -4.11 -2.25
C THR A 47 -14.72 -2.79 -1.55
N ALA A 48 -13.75 -1.87 -1.44
CA ALA A 48 -13.99 -0.53 -0.90
C ALA A 48 -15.09 0.23 -1.67
N SER A 49 -15.06 0.18 -3.01
CA SER A 49 -16.07 0.82 -3.85
C SER A 49 -17.46 0.20 -3.68
N PHE A 50 -17.53 -1.12 -3.54
CA PHE A 50 -18.77 -1.86 -3.32
C PHE A 50 -19.39 -1.49 -1.97
N LEU A 51 -18.59 -1.49 -0.89
CA LEU A 51 -19.04 -1.11 0.46
C LEU A 51 -19.57 0.34 0.48
N LYS A 52 -18.86 1.26 -0.17
CA LYS A 52 -19.29 2.65 -0.28
C LYS A 52 -20.66 2.78 -0.95
N LYS A 53 -20.92 1.96 -1.98
CA LYS A 53 -22.16 2.01 -2.77
C LYS A 53 -23.33 1.30 -2.08
N HIS A 54 -23.09 0.17 -1.43
CA HIS A 54 -24.17 -0.73 -0.98
C HIS A 54 -24.42 -0.71 0.53
N THR A 55 -23.42 -0.37 1.35
CA THR A 55 -23.54 -0.40 2.82
C THR A 55 -23.30 0.94 3.49
N ARG A 56 -23.07 2.02 2.72
CA ARG A 56 -22.71 3.37 3.22
C ARG A 56 -21.43 3.41 4.05
N VAL A 57 -20.64 2.33 4.00
CA VAL A 57 -19.36 2.20 4.69
C VAL A 57 -18.25 2.70 3.77
N SER A 58 -17.53 3.73 4.19
CA SER A 58 -16.43 4.29 3.43
C SER A 58 -15.10 3.88 4.04
N LEU A 59 -14.48 2.83 3.48
CA LEU A 59 -13.12 2.41 3.84
C LEU A 59 -12.13 2.79 2.75
N HIS A 60 -10.93 3.17 3.16
CA HIS A 60 -9.80 3.23 2.23
C HIS A 60 -9.36 1.80 1.87
N HIS A 61 -9.00 1.56 0.62
CA HIS A 61 -8.59 0.24 0.14
C HIS A 61 -7.37 -0.32 0.91
N GLU A 62 -6.48 0.56 1.41
CA GLU A 62 -5.39 0.18 2.31
C GLU A 62 -5.86 -0.45 3.63
N THR A 63 -7.00 -0.02 4.18
CA THR A 63 -7.56 -0.64 5.38
C THR A 63 -7.91 -2.10 5.11
N ILE A 64 -8.43 -2.41 3.92
CA ILE A 64 -8.74 -3.78 3.50
C ILE A 64 -7.45 -4.58 3.33
N TYR A 65 -6.41 -4.00 2.72
CA TYR A 65 -5.09 -4.65 2.66
C TYR A 65 -4.53 -5.00 4.04
N GLN A 66 -4.57 -4.05 4.99
CA GLN A 66 -4.11 -4.26 6.36
C GLN A 66 -4.85 -5.41 7.02
N LEU A 67 -6.17 -5.48 6.85
CA LEU A 67 -6.96 -6.56 7.41
C LEU A 67 -6.66 -7.93 6.78
N ILE A 68 -6.46 -8.00 5.46
CA ILE A 68 -6.06 -9.23 4.78
C ILE A 68 -4.66 -9.68 5.26
N TYR A 69 -3.75 -8.75 5.54
CA TYR A 69 -2.44 -9.08 6.10
C TYR A 69 -2.52 -9.54 7.56
N LEU A 70 -3.44 -8.97 8.35
CA LEU A 70 -3.72 -9.45 9.70
C LEU A 70 -4.30 -10.86 9.68
N ASP A 71 -5.27 -11.14 8.80
CA ASP A 71 -5.83 -12.48 8.59
C ASP A 71 -4.73 -13.48 8.24
N LYS A 72 -3.88 -13.14 7.27
CA LYS A 72 -2.72 -13.96 6.90
C LYS A 72 -1.77 -14.21 8.09
N ALA A 73 -1.50 -13.20 8.91
CA ALA A 73 -0.65 -13.33 10.09
C ALA A 73 -1.27 -14.26 11.15
N ASN A 74 -2.59 -14.30 11.22
CA ASN A 74 -3.37 -15.21 12.07
C ASN A 74 -3.59 -16.60 11.45
N GLY A 75 -3.01 -16.89 10.28
CA GLY A 75 -3.10 -18.18 9.59
C GLY A 75 -4.27 -18.31 8.61
N GLY A 76 -5.01 -17.23 8.35
CA GLY A 76 -6.08 -17.18 7.36
C GLY A 76 -5.58 -17.19 5.92
N ASP A 77 -6.52 -17.32 4.99
CA ASP A 77 -6.26 -17.58 3.57
C ASP A 77 -6.76 -16.48 2.62
N LEU A 78 -7.31 -15.37 3.15
CA LEU A 78 -7.85 -14.29 2.33
C LEU A 78 -6.83 -13.72 1.34
N CYS A 79 -5.53 -13.77 1.68
CA CYS A 79 -4.48 -13.29 0.79
C CYS A 79 -4.37 -14.08 -0.52
N LYS A 80 -4.86 -15.33 -0.57
CA LYS A 80 -4.83 -16.19 -1.77
C LYS A 80 -5.84 -15.74 -2.83
N HIS A 81 -6.89 -15.05 -2.40
CA HIS A 81 -7.95 -14.49 -3.25
C HIS A 81 -7.61 -13.10 -3.81
N LEU A 82 -6.38 -12.62 -3.59
CA LEU A 82 -5.90 -11.40 -4.22
C LEU A 82 -5.41 -11.70 -5.64
N ARG A 83 -6.03 -11.06 -6.64
CA ARG A 83 -5.66 -11.14 -8.06
C ARG A 83 -4.17 -10.90 -8.32
N ILE A 84 -3.56 -10.01 -7.55
CA ILE A 84 -2.12 -9.79 -7.53
C ILE A 84 -1.60 -10.33 -6.20
N THR A 85 -1.44 -11.65 -6.12
CA THR A 85 -0.60 -12.23 -5.07
C THR A 85 0.81 -11.68 -5.27
N SER A 86 1.42 -11.16 -4.20
CA SER A 86 2.80 -10.68 -4.18
C SER A 86 3.70 -11.74 -4.82
N LYS A 87 3.99 -11.58 -6.12
CA LYS A 87 4.97 -12.42 -6.79
C LYS A 87 6.24 -12.21 -5.99
N THR A 88 6.82 -13.30 -5.49
CA THR A 88 8.17 -13.23 -4.93
C THR A 88 9.01 -12.52 -5.98
N TYR A 89 9.61 -11.39 -5.57
CA TYR A 89 10.39 -10.57 -6.49
C TYR A 89 11.32 -11.51 -7.25
N ARG A 90 11.22 -11.51 -8.58
CA ARG A 90 11.95 -12.46 -9.41
C ARG A 90 13.42 -12.31 -9.04
N LYS A 91 14.02 -13.37 -8.48
CA LYS A 91 15.44 -13.31 -8.11
C LYS A 91 16.22 -12.84 -9.33
N ARG A 92 17.05 -11.81 -9.16
CA ARG A 92 17.94 -11.35 -10.22
C ARG A 92 18.96 -12.45 -10.48
N TYR A 93 18.71 -13.25 -11.50
CA TYR A 93 19.70 -14.16 -12.06
C TYR A 93 20.46 -13.41 -13.15
N GLY A 94 21.78 -13.29 -13.00
CA GLY A 94 22.65 -12.58 -13.94
C GLY A 94 23.61 -11.59 -13.28
N LYS A 95 24.61 -11.13 -14.04
CA LYS A 95 25.53 -10.06 -13.65
C LYS A 95 24.83 -8.71 -13.88
N TYR A 96 25.23 -7.65 -13.16
CA TYR A 96 24.74 -6.29 -13.45
C TYR A 96 24.86 -6.00 -14.94
N ASP A 97 23.79 -5.46 -15.53
CA ASP A 97 23.83 -5.02 -16.93
C ASP A 97 24.96 -4.01 -17.08
N ARG A 98 25.96 -4.36 -17.89
CA ARG A 98 27.12 -3.52 -18.23
C ARG A 98 26.83 -2.64 -19.44
N ARG A 99 25.57 -2.55 -19.91
CA ARG A 99 25.11 -1.40 -20.71
C ARG A 99 25.46 -0.16 -19.90
N GLY A 100 26.65 0.37 -20.15
CA GLY A 100 27.19 1.50 -19.40
C GLY A 100 26.30 2.72 -19.58
N LYS A 101 26.83 3.88 -19.18
CA LYS A 101 26.20 5.15 -19.56
C LYS A 101 26.01 5.20 -21.08
N ILE A 102 24.87 5.74 -21.53
CA ILE A 102 24.61 6.02 -22.95
C ILE A 102 25.83 6.73 -23.53
N LYS A 103 26.48 6.11 -24.52
CA LYS A 103 27.60 6.74 -25.22
C LYS A 103 27.07 8.02 -25.86
N ASN A 104 27.81 9.11 -25.70
CA ASN A 104 27.44 10.44 -26.20
C ASN A 104 26.15 11.02 -25.59
N LYS A 105 25.85 10.71 -24.33
CA LYS A 105 24.82 11.47 -23.60
C LYS A 105 25.25 12.94 -23.55
N VAL A 106 24.38 13.82 -24.01
CA VAL A 106 24.57 15.28 -23.93
C VAL A 106 24.22 15.71 -22.50
N ASN A 107 25.05 16.54 -21.87
CA ASN A 107 24.69 17.08 -20.56
C ASN A 107 23.46 18.00 -20.70
N ILE A 108 22.65 18.12 -19.65
CA ILE A 108 21.46 18.99 -19.70
C ILE A 108 21.83 20.44 -19.99
N ASP A 109 23.04 20.87 -19.59
CA ASP A 109 23.59 22.20 -19.84
C ASP A 109 23.98 22.43 -21.31
N GLU A 110 24.20 21.36 -22.07
CA GLU A 110 24.64 21.41 -23.47
C GLU A 110 23.47 21.22 -24.45
N ARG A 111 22.23 21.07 -23.96
CA ARG A 111 21.07 20.89 -24.82
C ARG A 111 20.76 22.17 -25.59
N PRO A 112 20.28 22.08 -26.84
CA PRO A 112 19.94 23.26 -27.62
C PRO A 112 18.71 23.97 -27.02
N ALA A 113 18.74 25.30 -27.00
CA ALA A 113 17.67 26.15 -26.44
C ALA A 113 16.28 25.92 -27.06
N VAL A 114 16.19 25.27 -28.22
CA VAL A 114 14.92 24.85 -28.82
C VAL A 114 14.14 23.88 -27.95
N VAL A 115 14.83 23.03 -27.17
CA VAL A 115 14.22 22.06 -26.26
C VAL A 115 13.48 22.77 -25.12
N ASP A 116 14.02 23.88 -24.63
CA ASP A 116 13.39 24.68 -23.57
C ASP A 116 12.10 25.36 -24.03
N ARG A 117 11.95 25.59 -25.34
CA ARG A 117 10.75 26.20 -25.92
C ARG A 117 9.58 25.24 -26.04
N MET A 118 9.79 23.92 -25.86
CA MET A 118 8.76 22.86 -25.88
C MET A 118 7.80 22.92 -27.10
N ASN A 119 8.24 23.49 -28.22
CA ASN A 119 7.37 23.78 -29.38
C ASN A 119 7.20 22.59 -30.35
N ARG A 120 7.94 21.49 -30.16
CA ARG A 120 7.91 20.31 -31.04
C ARG A 120 7.74 19.03 -30.21
N ILE A 121 6.85 18.17 -30.66
CA ILE A 121 6.62 16.84 -30.08
C ILE A 121 7.60 15.85 -30.74
N GLY A 122 8.36 15.11 -29.93
CA GLY A 122 9.20 14.00 -30.39
C GLY A 122 10.71 14.27 -30.51
N ASP A 123 11.22 15.36 -29.93
CA ASP A 123 12.65 15.48 -29.56
C ASP A 123 12.98 14.66 -28.30
#